data_AF-A0A925DVY1-F1
#
_entry.id   AF-A0A925DVY1-F1
#
_cell.length_a   1.000
_cell.length_b   1.000
_cell.length_c   1.000
_cell.angle_alpha   90.00
_cell.angle_beta   90.00
_cell.angle_gamma   90.00
#
_symmetry.space_group_name_H-M   'P 1'
#
loop_
_entity.id
_entity.type
_entity.pdbx_description
1 polymer ?
#
loop_
_entity_poly.entity_id
_entity_poly.type
_entity_poly.pdbx_seq_one_letter_code
_entity_poly.pdbx_strand_id
1 'polypeptide(L)'
;MKYVLLICTLTCISFSCSPAYKFNQDKAAFNSSKVQLSFTSIADMNDSYFDIRENNFFEFYRQLFDSVKNTSYPGKYTRQGDTLYLDFYNKKGKDLLGSKAVINGGKKSIVFFK
;
A
#
# COMPACT_ATOMS: atom_id res chain seq x y z
N MET A 1 -37.96 -27.35 -1.56
CA MET A 1 -37.82 -25.88 -1.74
C MET A 1 -37.12 -25.15 -0.57
N LYS A 2 -37.09 -25.69 0.66
CA LYS A 2 -36.37 -25.06 1.79
C LYS A 2 -34.83 -25.02 1.65
N TYR A 3 -34.22 -26.03 1.03
CA TYR A 3 -32.76 -26.12 0.90
C TYR A 3 -32.17 -25.23 -0.21
N VAL A 4 -32.95 -24.88 -1.22
CA VAL A 4 -32.51 -24.00 -2.32
C VAL A 4 -32.34 -22.55 -1.83
N LEU A 5 -33.21 -22.12 -0.91
CA LEU A 5 -33.16 -20.78 -0.32
C LEU A 5 -31.99 -20.62 0.67
N LEU A 6 -31.60 -21.71 1.34
CA LEU A 6 -30.44 -21.77 2.24
C LEU A 6 -29.10 -21.72 1.47
N ILE A 7 -29.04 -22.33 0.28
CA ILE A 7 -27.85 -22.29 -0.57
C ILE A 7 -27.65 -20.90 -1.20
N CYS A 8 -28.72 -20.22 -1.61
CA CYS A 8 -28.63 -18.85 -2.15
C CYS A 8 -28.17 -17.80 -1.12
N THR A 9 -28.49 -17.98 0.16
CA THR A 9 -28.07 -17.03 1.21
C THR A 9 -26.61 -17.22 1.60
N LEU A 10 -26.07 -18.44 1.49
CA LEU A 10 -24.67 -18.73 1.80
C LEU A 10 -23.70 -18.21 0.71
N THR A 11 -24.14 -18.11 -0.56
CA THR A 11 -23.29 -17.63 -1.66
C THR A 11 -23.11 -16.11 -1.72
N CYS A 12 -23.98 -15.32 -1.06
CA CYS A 12 -23.86 -13.86 -1.06
C CYS A 12 -22.81 -13.31 -0.09
N ILE A 13 -22.36 -14.10 0.90
CA ILE A 13 -21.43 -13.63 1.94
C ILE A 13 -19.96 -13.74 1.47
N SER A 14 -19.69 -14.48 0.39
CA SER A 14 -18.33 -14.80 -0.06
C SER A 14 -17.66 -13.74 -0.95
N PHE A 15 -18.36 -12.69 -1.38
CA PHE A 15 -17.87 -11.78 -2.44
C PHE A 15 -17.43 -10.38 -1.97
N SER A 16 -17.50 -10.05 -0.69
CA SER A 16 -17.35 -8.65 -0.25
C SER A 16 -15.95 -8.23 0.22
N CYS A 17 -14.91 -9.05 0.05
CA CYS A 17 -13.54 -8.70 0.47
C CYS A 17 -12.53 -8.72 -0.68
N SER A 18 -12.85 -8.04 -1.80
CA SER A 18 -11.81 -7.75 -2.79
C SER A 18 -10.93 -6.59 -2.28
N PRO A 19 -9.59 -6.74 -2.24
CA PRO A 19 -8.68 -5.69 -1.80
C PRO A 19 -8.79 -4.39 -2.62
N ALA A 20 -9.21 -4.51 -3.89
CA ALA A 20 -9.49 -3.37 -4.75
C ALA A 20 -10.64 -2.48 -4.26
N TYR A 21 -11.61 -3.05 -3.52
CA TYR A 21 -12.75 -2.31 -2.98
C TYR A 21 -12.33 -1.33 -1.89
N LYS A 22 -11.42 -1.73 -0.99
CA LYS A 22 -10.92 -0.88 0.09
C LYS A 22 -10.22 0.37 -0.45
N PHE A 23 -9.33 0.20 -1.44
CA PHE A 23 -8.64 1.34 -2.02
C PHE A 23 -9.60 2.29 -2.75
N ASN A 24 -10.64 1.78 -3.43
CA ASN A 24 -11.60 2.63 -4.13
C ASN A 24 -12.32 3.62 -3.22
N GLN A 25 -12.60 3.26 -1.96
CA GLN A 25 -13.20 4.16 -0.97
C GLN A 25 -12.24 5.29 -0.57
N ASP A 26 -10.97 4.95 -0.38
CA ASP A 26 -9.93 5.88 0.06
C ASP A 26 -9.26 6.65 -1.10
N LYS A 27 -9.55 6.29 -2.36
CA LYS A 27 -8.85 6.78 -3.56
C LYS A 27 -8.87 8.29 -3.70
N ALA A 28 -10.01 8.93 -3.43
CA ALA A 28 -10.13 10.39 -3.53
C ALA A 28 -9.23 11.08 -2.50
N ALA A 29 -9.29 10.64 -1.25
CA ALA A 29 -8.46 11.16 -0.16
C ALA A 29 -6.96 10.91 -0.40
N PHE A 30 -6.63 9.72 -0.91
CA PHE A 30 -5.26 9.37 -1.30
C PHE A 30 -4.75 10.30 -2.41
N ASN A 31 -5.51 10.51 -3.48
CA ASN A 31 -5.11 11.36 -4.59
C ASN A 31 -4.98 12.84 -4.20
N SER A 32 -5.79 13.32 -3.25
CA SER A 32 -5.67 14.68 -2.72
C SER A 32 -4.56 14.86 -1.68
N SER A 33 -4.03 13.77 -1.11
CA SER A 33 -3.00 13.82 -0.08
C SER A 33 -1.63 14.19 -0.66
N LYS A 34 -0.94 15.13 -0.02
CA LYS A 34 0.39 15.57 -0.43
C LYS A 34 1.46 14.59 0.06
N VAL A 35 2.53 14.43 -0.73
CA VAL A 35 3.72 13.69 -0.32
C VAL A 35 4.50 14.51 0.69
N GLN A 36 4.79 13.93 1.86
CA GLN A 36 5.53 14.54 2.96
C GLN A 36 6.99 14.12 2.96
N LEU A 37 7.26 12.86 2.65
CA LEU A 37 8.61 12.30 2.65
C LEU A 37 8.70 11.19 1.61
N SER A 38 9.77 11.21 0.82
CA SER A 38 10.05 10.18 -0.19
C SER A 38 11.39 9.53 0.10
N PHE A 39 11.42 8.21 -0.03
CA PHE A 39 12.66 7.43 -0.04
C PHE A 39 12.83 6.80 -1.41
N THR A 40 14.05 6.84 -1.93
CA THR A 40 14.38 6.30 -3.25
C THR A 40 15.52 5.31 -3.13
N SER A 41 15.36 4.17 -3.82
CA SER A 41 16.44 3.24 -4.10
C SER A 41 16.70 3.26 -5.60
N ILE A 42 17.88 3.76 -5.98
CA ILE A 42 18.29 3.89 -7.38
C ILE A 42 18.83 2.54 -7.85
N ALA A 43 18.34 2.06 -8.99
CA ALA A 43 18.84 0.85 -9.64
C ALA A 43 18.75 1.02 -11.16
N ASP A 44 19.83 0.67 -11.87
CA ASP A 44 20.12 1.05 -13.29
C ASP A 44 18.98 0.96 -14.31
N MET A 45 17.95 0.14 -14.07
CA MET A 45 16.80 -0.01 -14.98
C MET A 45 15.43 0.30 -14.37
N ASN A 46 15.30 0.40 -13.04
CA ASN A 46 14.00 0.54 -12.35
C ASN A 46 14.17 1.11 -10.95
N ASP A 47 14.02 2.42 -10.82
CA ASP A 47 14.05 3.09 -9.53
C ASP A 47 12.82 2.75 -8.71
N SER A 48 13.03 2.56 -7.42
CA SER A 48 11.97 2.22 -6.47
C SER A 48 11.77 3.37 -5.49
N TYR A 49 10.52 3.76 -5.31
CA TYR A 49 10.12 4.90 -4.49
C TYR A 49 9.17 4.46 -3.39
N PHE A 50 9.34 5.02 -2.21
CA PHE A 50 8.42 4.88 -1.09
C PHE A 50 8.04 6.27 -0.59
N ASP A 51 6.80 6.69 -0.91
CA ASP A 51 6.26 7.99 -0.54
C ASP A 51 5.36 7.85 0.68
N ILE A 52 5.67 8.62 1.72
CA ILE A 52 4.79 8.88 2.85
C ILE A 52 3.99 10.12 2.52
N ARG A 53 2.66 10.01 2.65
CA ARG A 53 1.70 11.07 2.36
C ARG A 53 0.96 11.47 3.63
N GLU A 54 0.31 12.63 3.55
CA GLU A 54 -0.66 13.09 4.55
C GLU A 54 -1.78 12.06 4.78
N ASN A 55 -2.53 12.23 5.88
CA ASN A 55 -3.66 11.37 6.23
C ASN A 55 -3.30 9.88 6.37
N ASN A 56 -2.06 9.62 6.78
CA ASN A 56 -1.53 8.28 7.03
C ASN A 56 -1.52 7.37 5.78
N PHE A 57 -1.43 7.96 4.58
CA PHE A 57 -1.28 7.19 3.35
C PHE A 57 0.19 6.99 2.98
N PHE A 58 0.48 5.89 2.28
CA PHE A 58 1.77 5.72 1.62
C PHE A 58 1.60 5.11 0.23
N GLU A 59 2.62 5.25 -0.59
CA GLU A 59 2.71 4.62 -1.90
C GLU A 59 4.08 4.02 -2.12
N PHE A 60 4.14 2.71 -2.38
CA PHE A 60 5.34 2.09 -2.94
C PHE A 60 5.17 1.94 -4.45
N TYR A 61 6.10 2.45 -5.24
CA TYR A 61 6.03 2.28 -6.70
C TYR A 61 7.41 2.13 -7.33
N ARG A 62 7.43 1.53 -8.52
CA ARG A 62 8.62 1.47 -9.38
C ARG A 62 8.41 2.35 -10.60
N GLN A 63 9.40 3.17 -10.91
CA GLN A 63 9.40 4.07 -12.05
C GLN A 63 10.41 3.57 -13.08
N LEU A 64 9.95 3.47 -14.33
CA LEU A 64 10.82 3.20 -15.47
C LEU A 64 11.68 4.44 -15.77
N PHE A 65 12.75 4.26 -16.54
CA PHE A 65 13.63 5.35 -16.99
C PHE A 65 12.87 6.46 -17.74
N ASP A 66 11.79 6.13 -18.46
CA ASP A 66 10.93 7.08 -19.18
C ASP A 66 9.94 7.84 -18.25
N SER A 67 10.12 7.74 -16.93
CA SER A 67 9.29 8.35 -15.90
C SER A 67 7.87 7.81 -15.79
N VAL A 68 7.55 6.68 -16.42
CA VAL A 68 6.26 6.01 -16.25
C VAL A 68 6.28 5.15 -14.99
N LYS A 69 5.29 5.35 -14.10
CA LYS A 69 5.04 4.45 -12.97
C LYS A 69 4.60 3.08 -13.51
N ASN A 70 5.46 2.07 -13.36
CA ASN A 70 5.21 0.71 -13.85
C ASN A 70 4.29 -0.07 -12.90
N THR A 71 4.58 0.00 -11.61
CA THR A 71 3.82 -0.68 -10.56
C THR A 71 3.61 0.24 -9.38
N SER A 72 2.41 0.23 -8.79
CA SER A 72 2.07 1.02 -7.60
C SER A 72 1.30 0.18 -6.60
N TYR A 73 1.70 0.31 -5.34
CA TYR A 73 1.17 -0.40 -4.18
C TYR A 73 0.86 0.61 -3.08
N PRO A 74 -0.32 1.24 -3.11
CA PRO A 74 -0.76 2.15 -2.08
C PRO A 74 -1.16 1.39 -0.80
N GLY A 75 -1.13 2.10 0.32
CA GLY A 75 -1.56 1.60 1.61
C GLY A 75 -1.78 2.69 2.64
N LYS A 76 -2.12 2.27 3.86
CA LYS A 76 -2.17 3.12 5.05
C LYS A 76 -1.09 2.69 6.03
N TYR A 77 -0.58 3.64 6.81
CA TYR A 77 0.38 3.32 7.86
C TYR A 77 -0.09 3.80 9.23
N THR A 78 0.44 3.19 10.27
CA THR A 78 0.40 3.74 11.63
C THR A 78 1.82 3.95 12.11
N ARG A 79 2.11 5.10 12.72
CA ARG A 79 3.45 5.45 13.20
C ARG A 79 3.54 5.29 14.71
N GLN A 80 4.57 4.60 15.19
CA GLN A 80 4.94 4.51 16.61
C GLN A 80 6.43 4.82 16.73
N GLY A 81 6.75 6.06 17.12
CA GLY A 81 8.12 6.57 17.08
C GLY A 81 8.68 6.54 15.65
N ASP A 82 9.80 5.86 15.48
CA ASP A 82 10.45 5.66 14.18
C ASP A 82 9.91 4.46 13.38
N THR A 83 9.02 3.67 13.98
CA THR A 83 8.43 2.50 13.33
C THR A 83 7.15 2.86 12.60
N LEU A 84 7.04 2.42 11.35
CA LEU A 84 5.82 2.38 10.56
C LEU A 84 5.28 0.96 10.51
N TYR A 85 3.99 0.81 10.81
CA TYR A 85 3.22 -0.40 10.54
C TYR A 85 2.43 -0.18 9.25
N LEU A 86 2.68 -1.01 8.24
CA LEU A 86 2.18 -0.84 6.88
C LEU A 86 1.02 -1.80 6.62
N ASP A 87 -0.11 -1.24 6.19
CA ASP A 87 -1.27 -1.97 5.69
C ASP A 87 -1.47 -1.68 4.20
N PHE A 88 -1.08 -2.65 3.36
CA PHE A 88 -1.19 -2.53 1.92
C PHE A 88 -2.59 -2.89 1.45
N TYR A 89 -3.16 -2.09 0.53
CA TYR A 89 -4.39 -2.49 -0.16
C TYR A 89 -4.16 -3.66 -1.11
N ASN A 90 -2.93 -3.90 -1.55
CA ASN A 90 -2.58 -5.03 -2.41
C ASN A 90 -1.57 -5.96 -1.71
N LYS A 91 -1.92 -7.24 -1.59
CA LYS A 91 -1.08 -8.27 -0.97
C LYS A 91 0.33 -8.32 -1.58
N LYS A 92 0.48 -8.11 -2.89
CA LYS A 92 1.80 -8.11 -3.55
C LYS A 92 2.75 -7.07 -2.96
N GLY A 93 2.24 -5.90 -2.57
CA GLY A 93 3.05 -4.87 -1.91
C GLY A 93 3.56 -5.33 -0.55
N LYS A 94 2.69 -5.96 0.25
CA LYS A 94 3.05 -6.59 1.53
C LYS A 94 4.06 -7.72 1.35
N ASP A 95 3.93 -8.54 0.31
CA ASP A 95 4.86 -9.63 0.05
C ASP A 95 6.26 -9.11 -0.39
N LEU A 96 6.33 -7.89 -0.94
CA LEU A 96 7.58 -7.24 -1.34
C LEU A 96 8.30 -6.55 -0.17
N LEU A 97 7.59 -5.72 0.60
CA LEU A 97 8.18 -4.86 1.63
C LEU A 97 7.89 -5.31 3.07
N GLY A 98 7.06 -6.31 3.27
CA GLY A 98 6.58 -6.71 4.58
C GLY A 98 5.48 -5.80 5.13
N SER A 99 5.30 -5.82 6.45
CA SER A 99 4.26 -5.03 7.16
C SER A 99 4.83 -4.02 8.15
N LYS A 100 6.15 -3.87 8.19
CA LYS A 100 6.83 -2.98 9.12
C LYS A 100 8.03 -2.33 8.44
N ALA A 101 8.24 -1.05 8.73
CA ALA A 101 9.44 -0.33 8.36
C ALA A 101 9.93 0.54 9.52
N VAL A 102 11.21 0.87 9.54
CA VAL A 102 11.80 1.82 10.50
C VAL A 102 12.46 2.95 9.72
N ILE A 103 12.11 4.19 10.07
CA ILE A 103 12.71 5.40 9.50
C ILE A 103 13.88 5.82 10.39
N ASN A 104 15.06 5.96 9.80
CA ASN A 104 16.17 6.64 10.45
C ASN A 104 16.21 8.10 9.96
N GLY A 105 15.66 9.01 10.77
CA GLY A 105 15.58 10.43 10.43
C GLY A 105 16.95 11.09 10.23
N GLY A 106 17.95 10.71 11.02
CA GLY A 106 19.31 11.26 10.92
C GLY A 106 20.02 10.88 9.62
N LYS A 107 19.73 9.68 9.10
CA LYS A 107 20.33 9.17 7.85
C LYS A 107 19.43 9.31 6.63
N LYS A 108 18.23 9.91 6.78
CA LYS A 108 17.19 9.97 5.73
C LYS A 108 16.99 8.63 5.02
N SER A 109 16.97 7.54 5.79
CA SER A 109 16.84 6.18 5.27
C SER A 109 15.66 5.46 5.90
N ILE A 110 15.16 4.46 5.18
CA ILE A 110 14.09 3.59 5.64
C ILE A 110 14.55 2.14 5.48
N VAL A 111 14.23 1.30 6.46
CA VAL A 111 14.53 -0.14 6.46
C VAL A 111 13.22 -0.90 6.60
N PHE A 112 12.98 -1.83 5.68
CA PHE A 112 11.78 -2.66 5.65
C PHE A 112 12.05 -4.03 6.27
N PHE A 113 11.08 -4.56 7.00
CA PHE A 113 11.15 -5.86 7.66
C PHE A 113 10.11 -6.80 7.04
N LYS A 114 10.59 -7.77 6.28
CA LYS A 114 9.79 -8.83 5.65
C LYS A 114 9.75 -10.07 6.51
#